data_AF-A0A644WLZ6-F1
#
_entry.id   AF-A0A644WLZ6-F1
#
_cell.length_a   1.000
_cell.length_b   1.000
_cell.length_c   1.000
_cell.angle_alpha   90.00
_cell.angle_beta   90.00
_cell.angle_gamma   90.00
#
_symmetry.space_group_name_H-M   'P 1'
#
loop_
_entity.id
_entity.type
_entity.pdbx_description
1 polymer ?
#
loop_
_entity_poly.entity_id
_entity_poly.type
_entity_poly.pdbx_seq_one_letter_code
_entity_poly.pdbx_strand_id
1 'polypeptide(L)'
;MGFEVVGSSEDLGSGLDFERSGLLKVMKAAADGEFDVLLIRWLDRLGRDMPKTMEFLMGLDQLGIKVYSPLEGEISFSQYKDVFDRYISMTLE
;
A
#
# COMPACT_ATOMS: atom_id res chain seq x y z
N MET A 1 -17.15 -5.42 7.87
CA MET A 1 -16.73 -4.21 7.13
C MET A 1 -17.78 -3.77 6.10
N GLY A 2 -18.56 -4.67 5.49
CA GLY A 2 -19.74 -4.26 4.70
C GLY A 2 -19.43 -3.54 3.39
N PHE A 3 -18.19 -3.67 2.89
CA PHE A 3 -17.76 -3.08 1.63
C PHE A 3 -18.37 -3.81 0.42
N GLU A 4 -18.61 -3.06 -0.64
CA GLU A 4 -18.87 -3.60 -1.98
C GLU A 4 -17.54 -3.80 -2.72
N VAL A 5 -17.38 -4.95 -3.37
CA VAL A 5 -16.17 -5.26 -4.13
C VAL A 5 -16.36 -4.76 -5.56
N VAL A 6 -15.68 -3.67 -5.91
CA VAL A 6 -15.74 -3.06 -7.25
C VAL A 6 -14.59 -3.48 -8.17
N GLY A 7 -13.57 -4.15 -7.64
CA GLY A 7 -12.42 -4.60 -8.40
C GLY A 7 -11.48 -5.52 -7.61
N SER A 8 -10.52 -6.12 -8.32
CA SER A 8 -9.44 -6.90 -7.73
C SER A 8 -8.18 -6.77 -8.56
N SER A 9 -7.02 -6.86 -7.91
CA SER A 9 -5.72 -6.79 -8.55
C SER A 9 -4.77 -7.78 -7.86
N GLU A 10 -3.87 -8.37 -8.64
CA GLU A 10 -2.90 -9.36 -8.16
C GLU A 10 -1.54 -9.12 -8.82
N ASP A 11 -0.49 -9.30 -8.04
CA ASP A 11 0.89 -9.34 -8.53
C ASP A 11 1.45 -10.76 -8.34
N LEU A 12 1.79 -11.40 -9.44
CA LEU A 12 2.40 -12.74 -9.49
C LEU A 12 3.89 -12.59 -9.77
N GLY A 13 4.75 -12.92 -8.80
CA GLY A 13 6.20 -12.80 -8.94
C GLY A 13 6.93 -12.74 -7.58
N SER A 14 8.25 -12.83 -7.60
CA SER A 14 9.05 -12.61 -6.38
C SER A 14 8.97 -11.13 -5.98
N GLY A 15 8.83 -10.82 -4.68
CA GLY A 15 8.68 -9.44 -4.20
C GLY A 15 9.89 -8.51 -4.41
N LEU A 16 10.90 -8.97 -5.14
CA LEU A 16 12.14 -8.25 -5.48
C LEU A 16 12.00 -7.42 -6.77
N ASP A 17 11.23 -7.88 -7.75
CA ASP A 17 10.96 -7.10 -8.96
C ASP A 17 9.67 -6.28 -8.79
N PHE A 18 9.81 -4.97 -8.99
CA PHE A 18 8.71 -4.01 -8.86
C PHE A 18 7.97 -3.76 -10.18
N GLU A 19 8.12 -4.64 -11.19
CA GLU A 19 7.26 -4.69 -12.39
C GLU A 19 5.85 -5.21 -12.02
N ARG A 20 5.24 -4.52 -11.07
CA ARG A 20 3.99 -4.88 -10.41
C ARG A 20 2.84 -4.24 -11.15
N SER A 21 2.43 -4.91 -12.21
CA SER A 21 1.27 -4.49 -12.97
C SER A 21 0.03 -4.34 -12.07
N GLY A 22 -0.06 -5.09 -10.97
CA GLY A 22 -1.15 -5.08 -10.03
C GLY A 22 -1.18 -3.82 -9.16
N LEU A 23 -0.09 -3.51 -8.44
CA LEU A 23 0.00 -2.28 -7.62
C LEU A 23 -0.12 -1.01 -8.47
N LEU A 24 0.45 -0.98 -9.68
CA LEU A 24 0.30 0.16 -10.58
C LEU A 24 -1.16 0.36 -11.03
N LYS A 25 -1.89 -0.73 -11.32
CA LYS A 25 -3.33 -0.66 -11.61
C LYS A 25 -4.12 -0.14 -10.43
N VAL A 26 -3.77 -0.55 -9.20
CA VAL A 26 -4.41 -0.04 -7.98
C VAL A 26 -4.19 1.46 -7.83
N MET A 27 -2.95 1.95 -8.01
CA MET A 27 -2.68 3.39 -7.96
C MET A 27 -3.43 4.17 -9.04
N LYS A 28 -3.51 3.62 -10.25
CA LYS A 28 -4.28 4.25 -11.34
C LYS A 28 -5.77 4.32 -11.00
N ALA A 29 -6.37 3.21 -10.58
CA ALA A 29 -7.77 3.17 -10.21
C ALA A 29 -8.09 4.10 -9.02
N ALA A 30 -7.15 4.25 -8.07
CA ALA A 30 -7.26 5.23 -6.99
C ALA A 30 -7.24 6.66 -7.52
N ALA A 31 -6.31 6.98 -8.43
CA ALA A 31 -6.22 8.30 -9.03
C ALA A 31 -7.42 8.65 -9.92
N ASP A 32 -8.04 7.65 -10.54
CA ASP A 32 -9.26 7.79 -11.35
C ASP A 32 -10.54 7.83 -10.47
N GLY A 33 -10.43 7.62 -9.15
CA GLY A 33 -11.56 7.65 -8.21
C GLY A 33 -12.50 6.44 -8.32
N GLU A 34 -11.99 5.29 -8.76
CA GLU A 34 -12.79 4.08 -9.00
C GLU A 34 -13.16 3.33 -7.71
N PHE A 35 -12.49 3.62 -6.59
CA PHE A 35 -12.74 3.01 -5.29
C PHE A 35 -12.27 3.91 -4.14
N ASP A 36 -12.77 3.68 -2.92
CA ASP A 36 -12.39 4.45 -1.72
C ASP A 36 -11.58 3.62 -0.70
N VAL A 37 -11.61 2.29 -0.82
CA VAL A 37 -10.99 1.36 0.13
C VAL A 37 -10.17 0.28 -0.58
N LEU A 38 -8.90 0.14 -0.20
CA LEU A 38 -8.04 -0.98 -0.59
C LEU A 38 -8.02 -2.05 0.51
N LEU A 39 -8.38 -3.28 0.15
CA LEU A 39 -8.21 -4.45 1.02
C LEU A 39 -6.94 -5.22 0.66
N ILE A 40 -6.07 -5.44 1.64
CA ILE A 40 -4.88 -6.29 1.52
C ILE A 40 -4.90 -7.40 2.56
N ARG A 41 -4.17 -8.49 2.34
CA ARG A 41 -4.09 -9.57 3.34
C ARG A 41 -3.14 -9.26 4.49
N TRP A 42 -1.97 -8.72 4.16
CA TRP A 42 -0.91 -8.32 5.09
C TRP A 42 -0.07 -7.22 4.46
N LEU A 43 0.48 -6.32 5.27
CA LEU A 43 1.34 -5.24 4.76
C LEU A 43 2.59 -5.75 4.03
N ASP A 44 3.21 -6.82 4.51
CA ASP A 44 4.42 -7.40 3.91
C ASP A 44 4.21 -7.99 2.49
N ARG A 45 2.95 -8.12 2.05
CA ARG A 45 2.57 -8.49 0.69
C ARG A 45 2.64 -7.33 -0.30
N LEU A 46 2.64 -6.08 0.21
CA LEU A 46 2.94 -4.90 -0.59
C LEU A 46 4.43 -4.72 -0.87
N GLY A 47 5.30 -5.57 -0.31
CA GLY A 47 6.72 -5.60 -0.64
C GLY A 47 7.62 -5.69 0.60
N ARG A 48 8.86 -6.10 0.36
CA ARG A 48 9.93 -6.09 1.38
C ARG A 48 10.80 -4.84 1.30
N ASP A 49 10.64 -4.06 0.23
CA ASP A 49 11.25 -2.75 0.06
C ASP A 49 10.41 -1.74 0.86
N MET A 50 10.89 -1.46 2.07
CA MET A 50 10.20 -0.61 3.03
C MET A 50 9.96 0.81 2.44
N PRO A 51 10.98 1.51 1.88
CA PRO A 51 10.76 2.80 1.22
C PRO A 51 9.64 2.78 0.17
N LYS A 52 9.64 1.82 -0.75
CA LYS A 52 8.59 1.74 -1.79
C LYS A 52 7.21 1.43 -1.23
N THR A 53 7.16 0.61 -0.18
CA THR A 53 5.90 0.29 0.50
C THR A 53 5.32 1.54 1.16
N MET A 54 6.15 2.37 1.78
CA MET A 54 5.71 3.64 2.38
C MET A 54 5.32 4.67 1.34
N GLU A 55 6.06 4.79 0.23
CA GLU A 55 5.69 5.65 -0.88
C GLU A 55 4.31 5.29 -1.44
N PHE A 56 4.02 4.00 -1.60
CA PHE A 56 2.72 3.51 -2.03
C PHE A 56 1.61 3.86 -1.03
N LEU A 57 1.80 3.61 0.27
CA LEU A 57 0.82 3.96 1.30
C LEU A 57 0.56 5.48 1.36
N MET A 58 1.63 6.28 1.26
CA MET A 58 1.52 7.74 1.24
C MET A 58 0.76 8.23 0.01
N GLY A 59 1.00 7.62 -1.17
CA GLY A 59 0.27 7.95 -2.39
C GLY A 59 -1.23 7.66 -2.28
N LEU A 60 -1.61 6.52 -1.67
CA LEU A 60 -3.01 6.19 -1.42
C LEU A 60 -3.66 7.14 -0.41
N ASP A 61 -2.96 7.49 0.67
CA ASP A 61 -3.45 8.44 1.69
C ASP A 61 -3.70 9.82 1.08
N GLN A 62 -2.81 10.31 0.21
CA GLN A 62 -2.99 11.57 -0.53
C GLN A 62 -4.20 11.56 -1.47
N LEU A 63 -4.57 10.39 -1.98
CA LEU A 63 -5.76 10.19 -2.81
C LEU A 63 -7.03 9.95 -1.98
N GLY A 64 -6.94 9.95 -0.65
CA GLY A 64 -8.07 9.70 0.25
C GLY A 64 -8.47 8.23 0.36
N ILE A 65 -7.64 7.31 -0.13
CA ILE A 65 -7.91 5.88 -0.09
C ILE A 65 -7.54 5.30 1.27
N LYS A 66 -8.48 4.61 1.90
CA LYS A 66 -8.21 3.87 3.14
C LYS A 66 -7.70 2.47 2.86
N VAL A 67 -6.67 2.05 3.58
CA VAL A 67 -6.12 0.70 3.47
C VAL A 67 -6.54 -0.12 4.68
N TYR A 68 -7.10 -1.30 4.46
CA TYR A 68 -7.42 -2.24 5.52
C TYR A 68 -6.81 -3.62 5.26
N SER A 69 -6.42 -4.26 6.37
CA SER A 69 -6.14 -5.68 6.44
C SER A 69 -7.18 -6.34 7.35
N PRO A 70 -7.84 -7.44 6.93
CA PRO A 70 -8.73 -8.21 7.82
C PRO A 70 -8.05 -8.71 9.10
N LEU A 71 -6.70 -8.74 9.13
CA LEU A 71 -5.90 -9.26 10.22
C LEU A 71 -5.21 -8.15 11.04
N GLU A 72 -5.03 -6.95 10.47
CA GLU A 72 -4.31 -5.83 11.11
C GLU A 72 -5.20 -4.61 11.35
N GLY A 73 -6.41 -4.57 10.80
CA GLY A 73 -7.30 -3.41 10.88
C GLY A 73 -6.97 -2.35 9.83
N GLU A 74 -7.23 -1.09 10.16
CA GLU A 74 -6.87 0.05 9.31
C GLU A 74 -5.35 0.24 9.33
N ILE A 75 -4.76 0.40 8.14
CA ILE A 75 -3.33 0.62 7.95
C ILE A 75 -3.18 2.06 7.46
N SER A 76 -2.54 2.91 8.25
CA SER A 76 -2.28 4.31 7.87
C SER A 76 -0.79 4.57 7.75
N PHE A 77 -0.40 5.45 6.83
CA PHE A 77 0.99 5.92 6.75
C PHE A 77 1.46 6.54 8.08
N SER A 78 0.59 7.28 8.77
CA SER A 78 0.89 7.89 10.07
C SER A 78 1.33 6.88 11.13
N GLN A 79 0.81 5.65 11.10
CA GLN A 79 1.20 4.59 12.03
C GLN A 79 2.64 4.11 11.80
N TYR A 80 3.13 4.17 10.56
CA TYR A 80 4.45 3.68 10.18
C TYR A 80 5.48 4.80 10.00
N LYS A 81 5.05 6.06 10.08
CA LYS A 81 5.90 7.24 9.84
C LYS A 81 7.14 7.25 10.73
N ASP A 82 6.98 7.02 12.03
CA ASP A 82 8.11 7.05 12.97
C ASP A 82 9.15 5.96 12.68
N VAL A 83 8.68 4.78 12.24
CA VAL A 83 9.55 3.67 11.84
C VAL A 83 10.26 4.00 10.53
N PHE A 84 9.56 4.62 9.59
CA PHE A 84 10.14 5.05 8.32
C PHE A 84 11.19 6.15 8.49
N ASP A 85 10.90 7.19 9.27
CA ASP A 85 11.83 8.28 9.55
C ASP A 85 13.13 7.73 10.17
N ARG A 86 13.02 6.76 11.09
CA ARG A 86 14.17 6.08 11.69
C ARG A 86 14.96 5.25 10.68
N TYR A 87 14.28 4.50 9.81
CA TYR A 87 14.92 3.72 8.74
C TYR A 87 15.73 4.64 7.81
N ILE A 88 15.14 5.76 7.37
CA ILE A 88 15.82 6.73 6.51
C ILE A 88 17.04 7.34 7.21
N SER A 89 16.93 7.69 8.49
CA SER A 89 18.06 8.20 9.28
C SER A 89 19.23 7.22 9.39
N MET A 90 18.97 5.90 9.40
CA MET A 90 20.01 4.87 9.50
C MET A 90 20.65 4.52 8.15
N THR A 91 20.01 4.88 7.03
CA THR A 91 20.46 4.46 5.68
C THR A 91 21.11 5.61 4.89
N LEU A 92 21.06 6.84 5.42
CA LEU A 92 21.68 8.04 4.84
C LEU A 92 23.00 8.46 5.54
N GLU A 93 23.49 7.65 6.50
CA GLU A 93 24.85 7.73 7.05
C GLU A 93 25.79 6.74 6.34
#